data_AF-A0A7X7VBA1-F1
#
_entry.id   AF-A0A7X7VBA1-F1
#
_cell.length_a   1.000
_cell.length_b   1.000
_cell.length_c   1.000
_cell.angle_alpha   90.00
_cell.angle_beta   90.00
_cell.angle_gamma   90.00
#
_symmetry.space_group_name_H-M   'P 1'
#
loop_
_entity.id
_entity.type
_entity.pdbx_description
1 polymer ?
#
loop_
_entity_poly.entity_id
_entity_poly.type
_entity_poly.pdbx_seq_one_letter_code
_entity_poly.pdbx_strand_id
1 'polypeptide(L)'
;MRSISKWRTVWGGVVILSSLGLSGQAPAAGPSGPPGRTASPLSLTPIANMGVLVSFGETKVLIDALFDKPHPDYRAPEPETLDRIMKGAAPFDGIDLVLVTHDHPDHFDPSLAVRYLEARPEAALLAPSDAVEAMRRAAPDWPGIGPRVTSIGLGVGETRVLSVKGVAVTACRTLHSGDRDVPMNLMYLLETGGRRVWHEGDPNGRCDVFQAFGLKDARFDLAVVHYWYPLEPNCARFLEEGLDVDHIALAHLPIRLEGDAPGKIDLVRRDYKDLFLLLPGMPTRALSAGPADGCGDRARSAPR
;
A
#
# COMPACT_ATOMS: atom_id res chain seq x y z
N MET A 1 23.31 17.12 48.86
CA MET A 1 22.62 16.69 50.10
C MET A 1 21.33 17.51 50.26
N ARG A 2 20.18 16.82 50.29
CA ARG A 2 18.81 17.20 50.77
C ARG A 2 18.22 18.53 50.24
N SER A 3 17.29 18.54 49.28
CA SER A 3 15.86 18.13 49.31
C SER A 3 15.03 18.74 50.45
N ILE A 4 14.12 19.67 50.11
CA ILE A 4 12.86 19.88 50.83
C ILE A 4 11.77 20.21 49.79
N SER A 5 10.88 19.25 49.59
CA SER A 5 9.63 19.34 48.82
C SER A 5 8.57 20.15 49.56
N LYS A 6 7.82 21.02 48.87
CA LYS A 6 6.55 21.57 49.37
C LYS A 6 5.38 20.82 48.74
N TRP A 7 4.73 19.98 49.55
CA TRP A 7 3.44 19.37 49.24
C TRP A 7 2.33 20.37 49.58
N ARG A 8 1.36 20.56 48.67
CA ARG A 8 0.07 21.18 48.97
C ARG A 8 -0.99 20.09 48.94
N THR A 9 -1.62 19.88 50.09
CA THR A 9 -2.81 19.05 50.29
C THR A 9 -4.03 19.75 49.67
N VAL A 10 -4.81 19.04 48.85
CA VAL A 10 -6.18 19.43 48.49
C VAL A 10 -7.11 18.32 48.95
N TRP A 11 -8.15 18.74 49.67
CA TRP A 11 -9.18 17.90 50.28
C TRP A 11 -10.10 17.25 49.24
N GLY A 12 -10.57 16.05 49.60
CA GLY A 12 -11.43 15.21 48.78
C GLY A 12 -12.85 15.72 48.61
N GLY A 13 -13.41 15.38 47.46
CA GLY A 13 -14.85 15.27 47.21
C GLY A 13 -15.10 13.91 46.57
N VAL A 14 -15.71 13.00 47.32
CA VAL A 14 -16.17 11.70 46.82
C VAL A 14 -17.43 11.96 46.00
N VAL A 15 -17.34 11.72 44.70
CA VAL A 15 -18.52 11.61 43.83
C VAL A 15 -18.73 10.13 43.55
N ILE A 16 -19.77 9.58 44.18
CA ILE A 16 -20.32 8.27 43.84
C ILE A 16 -21.08 8.45 42.53
N LEU A 17 -20.59 7.86 41.45
CA LEU A 17 -21.34 7.71 40.21
C LEU A 17 -21.42 6.22 39.87
N SER A 18 -22.66 5.78 39.83
CA SER A 18 -23.15 4.42 39.77
C SER A 18 -22.70 3.70 38.50
N SER A 19 -22.40 2.41 38.66
CA SER A 19 -22.15 1.45 37.59
C SER A 19 -23.33 1.35 36.62
N LEU A 20 -23.11 1.76 35.37
CA LEU A 20 -23.93 1.41 34.22
C LEU A 20 -23.07 0.59 33.27
N GLY A 21 -23.54 -0.62 32.97
CA GLY A 21 -22.82 -1.63 32.21
C GLY A 21 -22.47 -1.16 30.81
N LEU A 22 -21.19 -1.30 30.47
CA LEU A 22 -20.73 -1.28 29.09
C LEU A 22 -21.18 -2.59 28.43
N SER A 23 -22.31 -2.55 27.74
CA SER A 23 -22.66 -3.55 26.74
C SER A 23 -21.60 -3.50 25.64
N GLY A 24 -20.72 -4.50 25.59
CA GLY A 24 -19.80 -4.68 24.47
C GLY A 24 -20.60 -4.93 23.19
N GLN A 25 -20.64 -3.93 22.31
CA GLN A 25 -20.99 -4.16 20.91
C GLN A 25 -19.76 -4.78 20.24
N ALA A 26 -19.89 -6.06 19.90
CA ALA A 26 -18.99 -6.71 18.95
C ALA A 26 -19.02 -5.93 17.62
N PRO A 27 -17.91 -5.86 16.87
CA PRO A 27 -17.92 -5.24 15.56
C PRO A 27 -18.91 -6.00 14.67
N ALA A 28 -19.84 -5.27 14.07
CA ALA A 28 -20.79 -5.81 13.12
C ALA A 28 -20.01 -6.43 11.95
N ALA A 29 -20.19 -7.73 11.73
CA ALA A 29 -19.74 -8.39 10.51
C ALA A 29 -20.32 -7.63 9.31
N GLY A 30 -19.45 -7.16 8.42
CA GLY A 30 -19.86 -6.52 7.18
C GLY A 30 -20.73 -7.47 6.34
N PRO A 31 -21.62 -6.94 5.48
CA PRO A 31 -22.51 -7.77 4.68
C PRO A 31 -21.68 -8.68 3.77
N SER A 32 -21.78 -10.00 3.99
CA SER A 32 -21.31 -11.00 3.06
C SER A 32 -22.05 -10.79 1.73
N GLY A 33 -21.32 -10.33 0.71
CA GLY A 33 -21.85 -10.19 -0.64
C GLY A 33 -22.41 -11.52 -1.18
N PRO A 34 -23.28 -11.48 -2.19
CA PRO A 34 -23.93 -12.68 -2.70
C PRO A 34 -22.88 -13.68 -3.24
N PRO A 35 -23.03 -14.98 -2.95
CA PRO A 35 -22.16 -16.00 -3.50
C PRO A 35 -22.39 -16.11 -5.02
N GLY A 36 -21.34 -15.95 -5.82
CA GLY A 36 -21.38 -16.29 -7.25
C GLY A 36 -20.77 -15.32 -8.26
N ARG A 37 -20.15 -14.19 -7.86
CA ARG A 37 -19.32 -13.43 -8.82
C ARG A 37 -17.91 -14.00 -8.81
N THR A 38 -17.49 -14.58 -9.93
CA THR A 38 -16.08 -14.89 -10.18
C THR A 38 -15.25 -13.61 -10.02
N ALA A 39 -14.15 -13.69 -9.29
CA ALA A 39 -13.27 -12.53 -9.10
C ALA A 39 -12.80 -11.97 -10.45
N SER A 40 -12.73 -10.65 -10.58
CA SER A 40 -12.26 -9.97 -11.79
C SER A 40 -10.87 -10.47 -12.19
N PRO A 41 -10.50 -10.47 -13.48
CA PRO A 41 -9.12 -10.67 -13.90
C PRO A 41 -8.20 -9.70 -13.15
N LEU A 42 -7.06 -10.18 -12.67
CA LEU A 42 -6.06 -9.34 -11.99
C LEU A 42 -4.81 -9.31 -12.87
N SER A 43 -4.23 -8.13 -13.09
CA SER A 43 -2.94 -8.01 -13.76
C SER A 43 -2.07 -6.91 -13.16
N LEU A 44 -0.77 -7.10 -13.26
CA LEU A 44 0.25 -6.17 -12.78
C LEU A 44 1.17 -5.77 -13.94
N THR A 45 1.32 -4.47 -14.19
CA THR A 45 2.32 -3.92 -15.12
C THR A 45 3.39 -3.19 -14.33
N PRO A 46 4.63 -3.69 -14.32
CA PRO A 46 5.76 -2.98 -13.72
C PRO A 46 6.07 -1.71 -14.50
N ILE A 47 6.37 -0.61 -13.81
CA ILE A 47 6.73 0.67 -14.44
C ILE A 47 8.18 0.99 -14.14
N ALA A 48 8.50 1.30 -12.88
CA ALA A 48 9.88 1.50 -12.40
C ALA A 48 9.90 1.59 -10.87
N ASN A 49 11.00 1.17 -10.24
CA ASN A 49 11.16 1.17 -8.78
C ASN A 49 10.00 0.44 -8.07
N MET A 50 9.14 1.16 -7.35
CA MET A 50 7.89 0.66 -6.75
C MET A 50 6.64 0.97 -7.59
N GLY A 51 6.80 1.73 -8.66
CA GLY A 51 5.74 2.15 -9.56
C GLY A 51 5.13 0.99 -10.34
N VAL A 52 3.82 0.83 -10.23
CA VAL A 52 3.05 -0.23 -10.87
C VAL A 52 1.68 0.24 -11.35
N LEU A 53 1.16 -0.41 -12.38
CA LEU A 53 -0.26 -0.38 -12.73
C LEU A 53 -0.90 -1.72 -12.35
N VAL A 54 -1.92 -1.67 -11.50
CA VAL A 54 -2.74 -2.81 -11.11
C VAL A 54 -4.09 -2.70 -11.80
N SER A 55 -4.53 -3.76 -12.50
CA SER A 55 -5.83 -3.80 -13.17
C SER A 55 -6.69 -4.91 -12.59
N PHE A 56 -7.93 -4.57 -12.25
CA PHE A 56 -8.99 -5.41 -11.70
C PHE A 56 -10.11 -5.58 -12.74
N GLY A 57 -9.79 -6.21 -13.87
CA GLY A 57 -10.60 -6.12 -15.09
C GLY A 57 -10.54 -4.70 -15.63
N GLU A 58 -11.69 -4.03 -15.70
CA GLU A 58 -11.80 -2.67 -16.23
C GLU A 58 -11.28 -1.60 -15.26
N THR A 59 -11.24 -1.87 -13.95
CA THR A 59 -10.78 -0.89 -12.96
C THR A 59 -9.26 -0.86 -12.89
N LYS A 60 -8.66 0.32 -13.05
CA LYS A 60 -7.20 0.49 -13.12
C LYS A 60 -6.67 1.44 -12.05
N VAL A 61 -5.68 0.98 -11.30
CA VAL A 61 -5.03 1.75 -10.22
C VAL A 61 -3.54 1.89 -10.52
N LEU A 62 -3.09 3.13 -10.68
CA LEU A 62 -1.68 3.49 -10.86
C LEU A 62 -1.07 3.86 -9.51
N ILE A 63 0.03 3.23 -9.11
CA ILE A 63 0.67 3.44 -7.80
C ILE A 63 2.10 3.88 -8.03
N ASP A 64 2.55 4.95 -7.38
CA ASP A 64 3.94 5.43 -7.34
C ASP A 64 4.66 5.49 -8.70
N ALA A 65 3.96 5.95 -9.76
CA ALA A 65 4.45 5.88 -11.13
C ALA A 65 4.67 7.24 -11.82
N LEU A 66 4.34 8.35 -11.16
CA LEU A 66 4.40 9.69 -11.73
C LEU A 66 5.65 10.42 -11.24
N PHE A 67 6.83 9.98 -11.70
CA PHE A 67 8.12 10.57 -11.36
C PHE A 67 9.12 10.44 -12.52
N ASP A 68 10.14 11.30 -12.56
CA ASP A 68 11.17 11.28 -13.62
C ASP A 68 12.60 11.58 -13.13
N LYS A 69 12.79 11.87 -11.84
CA LYS A 69 14.08 12.29 -11.26
C LYS A 69 14.40 11.56 -9.95
N PRO A 70 14.43 10.22 -9.94
CA PRO A 70 14.76 9.47 -8.74
C PRO A 70 16.19 9.75 -8.27
N HIS A 71 16.51 9.31 -7.05
CA HIS A 71 17.90 9.16 -6.64
C HIS A 71 18.65 8.25 -7.64
N PRO A 72 19.94 8.50 -7.96
CA PRO A 72 20.69 7.72 -8.96
C PRO A 72 20.80 6.22 -8.71
N ASP A 73 20.48 5.76 -7.50
CA ASP A 73 20.43 4.33 -7.16
C ASP A 73 19.21 3.62 -7.72
N TYR A 74 18.16 4.33 -8.15
CA TYR A 74 16.90 3.77 -8.60
C TYR A 74 16.55 4.17 -10.03
N ARG A 75 15.78 3.30 -10.70
CA ARG A 75 15.29 3.51 -12.06
C ARG A 75 14.11 4.48 -12.05
N ALA A 76 14.06 5.37 -13.02
CA ALA A 76 12.87 6.15 -13.35
C ALA A 76 11.99 5.35 -14.32
N PRO A 77 10.69 5.67 -14.46
CA PRO A 77 9.89 5.24 -15.60
C PRO A 77 10.60 5.65 -16.90
N GLU A 78 10.67 4.73 -17.85
CA GLU A 78 11.21 5.05 -19.17
C GLU A 78 10.45 6.22 -19.79
N PRO A 79 11.10 7.18 -20.48
CA PRO A 79 10.42 8.36 -21.02
C PRO A 79 9.22 8.03 -21.91
N GLU A 80 9.30 6.96 -22.70
CA GLU A 80 8.18 6.48 -23.53
C GLU A 80 7.02 5.94 -22.69
N THR A 81 7.31 5.24 -21.59
CA THR A 81 6.30 4.74 -20.66
C THR A 81 5.60 5.90 -19.97
N LEU A 82 6.35 6.90 -19.49
CA LEU A 82 5.77 8.10 -18.89
C LEU A 82 4.92 8.88 -19.91
N ASP A 83 5.40 9.06 -21.15
CA ASP A 83 4.62 9.69 -22.22
C ASP A 83 3.31 8.93 -22.50
N ARG A 84 3.31 7.59 -22.51
CA ARG A 84 2.10 6.78 -22.66
C ARG A 84 1.15 6.93 -21.48
N ILE A 85 1.64 7.00 -20.24
CA ILE A 85 0.84 7.31 -19.04
C ILE A 85 0.17 8.67 -19.20
N MET A 86 0.95 9.71 -19.54
CA MET A 86 0.43 11.07 -19.73
C MET A 86 -0.59 11.15 -20.87
N LYS A 87 -0.39 10.37 -21.95
CA LYS A 87 -1.28 10.27 -23.11
C LYS A 87 -2.47 9.32 -22.90
N GLY A 88 -2.53 8.59 -21.79
CA GLY A 88 -3.58 7.59 -21.55
C GLY A 88 -3.59 6.53 -22.67
N ALA A 89 -2.41 6.18 -23.18
CA ALA A 89 -2.27 5.15 -24.20
C ALA A 89 -2.23 3.79 -23.52
N ALA A 90 -2.94 2.80 -24.08
CA ALA A 90 -2.99 1.46 -23.53
C ALA A 90 -1.58 0.92 -23.23
N PRO A 91 -1.34 0.24 -22.10
CA PRO A 91 -2.34 -0.18 -21.11
C PRO A 91 -2.78 0.89 -20.08
N PHE A 92 -2.25 2.12 -20.19
CA PHE A 92 -2.49 3.23 -19.24
C PHE A 92 -3.72 4.08 -19.59
N ASP A 93 -4.54 3.63 -20.54
CA ASP A 93 -5.87 4.21 -20.81
C ASP A 93 -6.84 3.91 -19.65
N GLY A 94 -7.75 4.82 -19.33
CA GLY A 94 -8.82 4.56 -18.37
C GLY A 94 -8.36 4.31 -16.93
N ILE A 95 -7.28 4.95 -16.47
CA ILE A 95 -6.86 4.89 -15.06
C ILE A 95 -7.90 5.60 -14.19
N ASP A 96 -8.50 4.87 -13.26
CA ASP A 96 -9.51 5.39 -12.35
C ASP A 96 -8.88 6.14 -11.17
N LEU A 97 -7.81 5.57 -10.63
CA LEU A 97 -7.22 6.00 -9.36
C LEU A 97 -5.69 6.01 -9.45
N VAL A 98 -5.10 7.11 -9.00
CA VAL A 98 -3.66 7.24 -8.75
C VAL A 98 -3.43 7.23 -7.25
N LEU A 99 -2.49 6.41 -6.78
CA LEU A 99 -2.06 6.34 -5.39
C LEU A 99 -0.60 6.76 -5.28
N VAL A 100 -0.31 7.60 -4.30
CA VAL A 100 1.05 7.99 -3.92
C VAL A 100 1.29 7.49 -2.51
N THR A 101 2.35 6.74 -2.25
CA THR A 101 2.66 6.22 -0.91
C THR A 101 3.34 7.26 -0.03
N HIS A 102 4.28 8.04 -0.60
CA HIS A 102 5.04 9.07 0.10
C HIS A 102 5.67 10.10 -0.87
N ASP A 103 6.09 11.25 -0.33
CA ASP A 103 6.70 12.36 -1.10
C ASP A 103 8.22 12.18 -1.24
N HIS A 104 8.63 11.17 -2.01
CA HIS A 104 10.01 11.00 -2.46
C HIS A 104 10.13 10.94 -3.98
N PRO A 105 11.25 11.44 -4.55
CA PRO A 105 11.40 11.64 -5.98
C PRO A 105 11.53 10.36 -6.81
N ASP A 106 11.73 9.21 -6.17
CA ASP A 106 11.74 7.87 -6.76
C ASP A 106 10.38 7.14 -6.69
N HIS A 107 9.35 7.85 -6.22
CA HIS A 107 7.95 7.40 -6.21
C HIS A 107 7.01 8.45 -6.84
N PHE A 108 7.36 9.74 -6.68
CA PHE A 108 6.45 10.84 -6.94
C PHE A 108 7.17 12.14 -7.33
N ASP A 109 6.63 12.83 -8.34
CA ASP A 109 6.91 14.23 -8.64
C ASP A 109 5.59 15.03 -8.66
N PRO A 110 5.45 16.07 -7.84
CA PRO A 110 4.20 16.83 -7.73
C PRO A 110 3.82 17.54 -9.04
N SER A 111 4.79 17.98 -9.84
CA SER A 111 4.52 18.67 -11.11
C SER A 111 4.04 17.70 -12.19
N LEU A 112 4.56 16.47 -12.20
CA LEU A 112 4.05 15.40 -13.06
C LEU A 112 2.62 15.01 -12.67
N ALA A 113 2.35 14.85 -11.37
CA ALA A 113 1.00 14.52 -10.90
C ALA A 113 -0.04 15.60 -11.22
N VAL A 114 0.32 16.89 -11.09
CA VAL A 114 -0.52 18.02 -11.52
C VAL A 114 -0.82 17.93 -13.02
N ARG A 115 0.22 17.85 -13.86
CA ARG A 115 0.05 17.74 -15.32
C ARG A 115 -0.78 16.52 -15.72
N TYR A 116 -0.61 15.41 -15.00
CA TYR A 116 -1.37 14.20 -15.26
C TYR A 116 -2.86 14.43 -15.00
N LEU A 117 -3.22 15.02 -13.85
CA LEU A 117 -4.61 15.31 -13.52
C LEU A 117 -5.24 16.36 -14.44
N GLU A 118 -4.47 17.34 -14.92
CA GLU A 118 -4.92 18.30 -15.93
C GLU A 118 -5.24 17.58 -17.27
N ALA A 119 -4.41 16.62 -17.67
CA ALA A 119 -4.59 15.86 -18.92
C ALA A 119 -5.63 14.72 -18.81
N ARG A 120 -5.91 14.24 -17.60
CA ARG A 120 -6.77 13.08 -17.28
C ARG A 120 -7.89 13.47 -16.31
N PRO A 121 -8.96 14.13 -16.79
CA PRO A 121 -10.08 14.55 -15.94
C PRO A 121 -10.85 13.38 -15.30
N GLU A 122 -10.75 12.19 -15.87
CA GLU A 122 -11.38 10.96 -15.39
C GLU A 122 -10.76 10.42 -14.09
N ALA A 123 -9.45 10.62 -13.90
CA ALA A 123 -8.71 10.04 -12.79
C ALA A 123 -8.92 10.82 -11.48
N ALA A 124 -9.00 10.08 -10.37
CA ALA A 124 -8.84 10.60 -9.02
C ALA A 124 -7.43 10.32 -8.51
N LEU A 125 -6.95 11.11 -7.55
CA LEU A 125 -5.66 10.88 -6.89
C LEU A 125 -5.82 10.88 -5.37
N LEU A 126 -5.12 9.97 -4.71
CA LEU A 126 -5.06 9.88 -3.26
C LEU A 126 -3.60 9.84 -2.83
N ALA A 127 -3.25 10.72 -1.90
CA ALA A 127 -1.87 10.89 -1.47
C ALA A 127 -1.77 11.36 -0.01
N PRO A 128 -0.61 11.16 0.64
CA PRO A 128 -0.23 11.79 1.90
C PRO A 128 -0.41 13.31 1.88
N SER A 129 -0.69 13.89 3.04
CA SER A 129 -0.93 15.33 3.15
C SER A 129 0.25 16.18 2.69
N ASP A 130 1.49 15.77 2.98
CA ASP A 130 2.71 16.46 2.54
C ASP A 130 2.87 16.44 1.02
N ALA A 131 2.63 15.30 0.37
CA ALA A 131 2.60 15.19 -1.09
C ALA A 131 1.50 16.07 -1.73
N VAL A 132 0.30 16.10 -1.14
CA VAL A 132 -0.79 16.99 -1.62
C VAL A 132 -0.41 18.46 -1.48
N GLU A 133 0.23 18.86 -0.38
CA GLU A 133 0.72 20.24 -0.24
C GLU A 133 1.84 20.56 -1.24
N ALA A 134 2.68 19.60 -1.60
CA ALA A 134 3.64 19.76 -2.69
C ALA A 134 2.94 19.97 -4.05
N MET A 135 1.88 19.22 -4.35
CA MET A 135 1.05 19.45 -5.54
C MET A 135 0.39 20.82 -5.54
N ARG A 136 -0.19 21.26 -4.42
CA ARG A 136 -0.80 22.59 -4.30
C ARG A 136 0.18 23.71 -4.64
N ARG A 137 1.44 23.58 -4.23
CA ARG A 137 2.51 24.55 -4.55
C ARG A 137 2.92 24.49 -6.02
N ALA A 138 2.89 23.31 -6.64
CA ALA A 138 3.26 23.12 -8.04
C ALA A 138 2.14 23.48 -9.04
N ALA A 139 0.88 23.43 -8.60
CA ALA A 139 -0.29 23.61 -9.46
C ALA A 139 -0.57 25.09 -9.80
N PRO A 140 -0.57 25.48 -11.08
CA PRO A 140 -1.00 26.82 -11.48
C PRO A 140 -2.50 27.06 -11.26
N ASP A 141 -3.33 26.01 -11.45
CA ASP A 141 -4.79 26.03 -11.25
C ASP A 141 -5.24 24.88 -10.34
N TRP A 142 -4.92 24.99 -9.05
CA TRP A 142 -5.38 24.00 -8.06
C TRP A 142 -6.90 23.78 -8.06
N PRO A 143 -7.77 24.80 -8.16
CA PRO A 143 -9.22 24.59 -8.23
C PRO A 143 -9.68 23.63 -9.35
N GLY A 144 -8.98 23.58 -10.49
CA GLY A 144 -9.30 22.68 -11.60
C GLY A 144 -9.03 21.19 -11.34
N ILE A 145 -8.13 20.86 -10.41
CA ILE A 145 -7.74 19.47 -10.10
C ILE A 145 -8.07 19.04 -8.66
N GLY A 146 -8.04 19.98 -7.72
CA GLY A 146 -8.16 19.75 -6.28
C GLY A 146 -9.38 18.94 -5.83
N PRO A 147 -10.58 19.12 -6.42
CA PRO A 147 -11.75 18.28 -6.10
C PRO A 147 -11.57 16.78 -6.35
N ARG A 148 -10.57 16.40 -7.18
CA ARG A 148 -10.23 15.00 -7.49
C ARG A 148 -9.02 14.49 -6.70
N VAL A 149 -8.43 15.33 -5.85
CA VAL A 149 -7.28 14.97 -5.00
C VAL A 149 -7.73 14.78 -3.55
N THR A 150 -7.58 13.56 -3.05
CA THR A 150 -7.87 13.20 -1.66
C THR A 150 -6.60 13.22 -0.83
N SER A 151 -6.53 14.13 0.14
CA SER A 151 -5.45 14.20 1.11
C SER A 151 -5.69 13.24 2.28
N ILE A 152 -4.67 12.44 2.60
CA ILE A 152 -4.65 11.54 3.74
C ILE A 152 -3.67 12.10 4.78
N GLY A 153 -4.23 12.64 5.87
CA GLY A 153 -3.49 12.99 7.08
C GLY A 153 -3.78 11.97 8.17
N LEU A 154 -2.76 11.22 8.58
CA LEU A 154 -2.81 10.21 9.63
C LEU A 154 -1.64 10.37 10.58
N GLY A 155 -1.79 9.97 11.84
CA GLY A 155 -0.70 9.69 12.78
C GLY A 155 -0.10 8.29 12.56
N VAL A 156 1.14 8.06 12.98
CA VAL A 156 1.79 6.74 12.83
C VAL A 156 0.97 5.67 13.55
N GLY A 157 0.68 4.56 12.87
CA GLY A 157 -0.16 3.49 13.37
C GLY A 157 -1.66 3.69 13.14
N GLU A 158 -2.09 4.86 12.63
CA GLU A 158 -3.49 5.08 12.27
C GLU A 158 -3.82 4.51 10.90
N THR A 159 -5.12 4.27 10.71
CA THR A 159 -5.69 3.75 9.46
C THR A 159 -6.88 4.58 9.04
N ARG A 160 -7.08 4.73 7.73
CA ARG A 160 -8.30 5.31 7.14
C ARG A 160 -8.83 4.46 6.01
N VAL A 161 -10.11 4.13 6.11
CA VAL A 161 -10.86 3.42 5.06
C VAL A 161 -11.68 4.41 4.27
N LEU A 162 -11.67 4.29 2.94
CA LEU A 162 -12.45 5.10 2.03
C LEU A 162 -12.77 4.34 0.74
N SER A 163 -13.78 4.80 0.00
CA SER A 163 -14.10 4.27 -1.32
C SER A 163 -13.90 5.37 -2.36
N VAL A 164 -13.04 5.13 -3.34
CA VAL A 164 -12.73 6.07 -4.42
C VAL A 164 -12.90 5.34 -5.74
N LYS A 165 -13.77 5.85 -6.62
CA LYS A 165 -14.02 5.25 -7.96
C LYS A 165 -14.38 3.76 -7.91
N GLY A 166 -15.09 3.32 -6.86
CA GLY A 166 -15.48 1.91 -6.69
C GLY A 166 -14.35 0.99 -6.20
N VAL A 167 -13.20 1.55 -5.81
CA VAL A 167 -12.12 0.85 -5.11
C VAL A 167 -12.24 1.14 -3.62
N ALA A 168 -12.38 0.12 -2.79
CA ALA A 168 -12.18 0.28 -1.35
C ALA A 168 -10.67 0.37 -1.08
N VAL A 169 -10.26 1.46 -0.44
CA VAL A 169 -8.87 1.75 -0.10
C VAL A 169 -8.76 1.84 1.41
N THR A 170 -7.83 1.08 1.99
CA THR A 170 -7.41 1.25 3.37
C THR A 170 -5.98 1.79 3.36
N ALA A 171 -5.81 3.01 3.83
CA ALA A 171 -4.50 3.64 3.99
C ALA A 171 -4.01 3.46 5.43
N CYS A 172 -2.81 2.91 5.61
CA CYS A 172 -2.21 2.65 6.92
C CYS A 172 -0.90 3.43 7.03
N ARG A 173 -0.76 4.30 8.03
CA ARG A 173 0.47 5.08 8.19
C ARG A 173 1.52 4.32 8.98
N THR A 174 2.71 4.23 8.42
CA THR A 174 3.92 3.73 9.11
C THR A 174 4.95 4.84 9.25
N LEU A 175 6.03 4.56 10.00
CA LEU A 175 7.29 5.28 9.77
C LEU A 175 7.81 4.90 8.39
N HIS A 176 8.42 5.87 7.72
CA HIS A 176 9.17 5.64 6.50
C HIS A 176 10.55 5.01 6.82
N SER A 177 11.23 4.47 5.80
CA SER A 177 12.55 3.86 5.91
C SER A 177 13.55 4.71 6.72
N GLY A 178 14.30 4.05 7.61
CA GLY A 178 15.20 4.68 8.57
C GLY A 178 14.52 5.29 9.81
N ASP A 179 13.33 4.78 10.18
CA ASP A 179 12.52 5.26 11.31
C ASP A 179 12.14 6.75 11.20
N ARG A 180 11.93 7.23 9.98
CA ARG A 180 11.61 8.64 9.71
C ARG A 180 10.11 8.87 9.74
N ASP A 181 9.69 9.97 10.36
CA ASP A 181 8.29 10.40 10.35
C ASP A 181 7.93 11.25 9.11
N VAL A 182 8.95 11.76 8.42
CA VAL A 182 8.83 12.57 7.19
C VAL A 182 9.79 12.04 6.12
N PRO A 183 9.31 11.83 4.87
CA PRO A 183 7.91 11.99 4.44
C PRO A 183 6.99 10.95 5.11
N MET A 184 5.69 11.25 5.14
CA MET A 184 4.71 10.27 5.59
C MET A 184 4.72 9.07 4.64
N ASN A 185 4.84 7.85 5.17
CA ASN A 185 4.62 6.62 4.40
C ASN A 185 3.21 6.06 4.63
N LEU A 186 2.48 5.82 3.54
CA LEU A 186 1.21 5.12 3.55
C LEU A 186 1.34 3.78 2.84
N MET A 187 1.01 2.70 3.56
CA MET A 187 0.68 1.42 2.95
C MET A 187 -0.77 1.47 2.46
N TYR A 188 -1.05 0.80 1.34
CA TYR A 188 -2.40 0.70 0.79
C TYR A 188 -2.86 -0.74 0.68
N LEU A 189 -4.06 -1.01 1.18
CA LEU A 189 -4.81 -2.22 0.87
C LEU A 189 -5.97 -1.82 -0.03
N LEU A 190 -6.09 -2.49 -1.17
CA LEU A 190 -7.06 -2.22 -2.22
C LEU A 190 -8.00 -3.39 -2.37
N GLU A 191 -9.30 -3.13 -2.36
CA GLU A 191 -10.32 -4.14 -2.61
C GLU A 191 -11.30 -3.69 -3.68
N THR A 192 -11.38 -4.46 -4.76
CA THR A 192 -12.40 -4.27 -5.81
C THR A 192 -12.49 -5.53 -6.67
N GLY A 193 -13.63 -5.74 -7.34
CA GLY A 193 -13.81 -6.90 -8.22
C GLY A 193 -13.63 -8.27 -7.54
N GLY A 194 -13.80 -8.35 -6.21
CA GLY A 194 -13.53 -9.58 -5.44
C GLY A 194 -12.05 -9.92 -5.30
N ARG A 195 -11.16 -8.94 -5.50
CA ARG A 195 -9.70 -9.06 -5.37
C ARG A 195 -9.19 -8.15 -4.27
N ARG A 196 -8.04 -8.52 -3.70
CA ARG A 196 -7.33 -7.78 -2.66
C ARG A 196 -5.86 -7.60 -3.02
N VAL A 197 -5.37 -6.37 -3.01
CA VAL A 197 -3.97 -6.04 -3.28
C VAL A 197 -3.40 -5.23 -2.13
N TRP A 198 -2.20 -5.57 -1.70
CA TRP A 198 -1.43 -4.79 -0.73
C TRP A 198 -0.19 -4.19 -1.38
N HIS A 199 0.07 -2.92 -1.11
CA HIS A 199 1.27 -2.21 -1.54
C HIS A 199 1.82 -1.45 -0.34
N GLU A 200 3.06 -1.73 0.04
CA GLU A 200 3.60 -1.22 1.31
C GLU A 200 4.23 0.18 1.22
N GLY A 201 4.54 0.66 0.03
CA GLY A 201 5.38 1.86 -0.10
C GLY A 201 6.75 1.58 0.49
N ASP A 202 7.24 2.47 1.34
CA ASP A 202 8.57 2.39 1.96
C ASP A 202 8.51 2.45 3.49
N PRO A 203 8.01 1.41 4.15
CA PRO A 203 7.98 1.36 5.60
C PRO A 203 9.39 1.14 6.16
N ASN A 204 9.56 1.30 7.48
CA ASN A 204 10.80 1.00 8.18
C ASN A 204 11.14 -0.50 8.33
N GLY A 205 10.40 -1.40 7.67
CA GLY A 205 10.63 -2.86 7.70
C GLY A 205 10.24 -3.57 8.99
N ARG A 206 9.56 -2.89 9.93
CA ARG A 206 9.09 -3.50 11.19
C ARG A 206 7.77 -4.24 10.99
N CYS A 207 7.85 -5.49 10.57
CA CYS A 207 6.68 -6.30 10.23
C CYS A 207 5.69 -6.54 11.39
N ASP A 208 6.14 -6.45 12.64
CA ASP A 208 5.30 -6.47 13.84
C ASP A 208 4.33 -5.27 13.88
N VAL A 209 4.77 -4.10 13.40
CA VAL A 209 3.90 -2.93 13.23
C VAL A 209 2.83 -3.21 12.18
N PHE A 210 3.15 -3.94 11.12
CA PHE A 210 2.22 -4.19 10.02
C PHE A 210 1.06 -5.09 10.45
N GLN A 211 1.31 -6.02 11.38
CA GLN A 211 0.29 -6.91 11.93
C GLN A 211 -0.82 -6.13 12.66
N ALA A 212 -0.54 -4.94 13.19
CA ALA A 212 -1.54 -4.10 13.83
C ALA A 212 -2.62 -3.59 12.85
N PHE A 213 -2.38 -3.67 11.54
CA PHE A 213 -3.34 -3.27 10.50
C PHE A 213 -4.26 -4.41 10.04
N GLY A 214 -4.29 -5.53 10.75
CA GLY A 214 -5.19 -6.65 10.45
C GLY A 214 -4.78 -7.47 9.21
N LEU A 215 -3.54 -7.36 8.75
CA LEU A 215 -3.04 -8.09 7.57
C LEU A 215 -3.15 -9.61 7.74
N LYS A 216 -3.00 -10.12 8.96
CA LYS A 216 -3.04 -11.56 9.27
C LYS A 216 -4.44 -12.17 9.10
N ASP A 217 -5.48 -11.36 9.22
CA ASP A 217 -6.87 -11.81 9.13
C ASP A 217 -7.43 -11.64 7.70
N ALA A 218 -6.60 -11.20 6.76
CA ALA A 218 -6.97 -10.96 5.38
C ALA A 218 -6.13 -11.81 4.42
N ARG A 219 -6.81 -12.38 3.42
CA ARG A 219 -6.18 -12.96 2.23
C ARG A 219 -5.94 -11.88 1.18
N PHE A 220 -4.78 -11.89 0.55
CA PHE A 220 -4.41 -11.01 -0.56
C PHE A 220 -4.15 -11.82 -1.83
N ASP A 221 -4.62 -11.32 -2.97
CA ASP A 221 -4.23 -11.89 -4.27
C ASP A 221 -2.81 -11.46 -4.64
N LEU A 222 -2.42 -10.22 -4.32
CA LEU A 222 -1.11 -9.66 -4.62
C LEU A 222 -0.58 -8.83 -3.46
N ALA A 223 0.69 -9.01 -3.12
CA ALA A 223 1.47 -8.07 -2.33
C ALA A 223 2.62 -7.49 -3.18
N VAL A 224 2.80 -6.18 -3.14
CA VAL A 224 3.96 -5.47 -3.70
C VAL A 224 4.82 -4.98 -2.55
N VAL A 225 6.01 -5.57 -2.42
CA VAL A 225 6.93 -5.35 -1.30
C VAL A 225 8.35 -5.18 -1.78
N HIS A 226 9.26 -4.71 -0.92
CA HIS A 226 10.67 -4.58 -1.24
C HIS A 226 11.32 -5.92 -1.60
N TYR A 227 12.31 -5.87 -2.50
CA TYR A 227 13.07 -7.05 -2.94
C TYR A 227 13.76 -7.82 -1.82
N TRP A 228 14.12 -7.14 -0.74
CA TRP A 228 14.87 -7.74 0.36
C TRP A 228 13.98 -8.48 1.38
N TYR A 229 12.65 -8.39 1.27
CA TYR A 229 11.73 -9.05 2.22
C TYR A 229 11.98 -10.55 2.37
N PRO A 230 12.04 -11.35 1.29
CA PRO A 230 12.30 -12.79 1.42
C PRO A 230 13.77 -13.12 1.76
N LEU A 231 14.65 -12.11 1.81
CA LEU A 231 16.08 -12.28 2.13
C LEU A 231 16.42 -11.86 3.56
N GLU A 232 15.54 -11.11 4.23
CA GLU A 232 15.69 -10.71 5.63
C GLU A 232 14.84 -11.65 6.51
N PRO A 233 15.41 -12.30 7.54
CA PRO A 233 14.71 -13.36 8.29
C PRO A 233 13.37 -12.98 8.93
N ASN A 234 13.20 -11.76 9.43
CA ASN A 234 11.94 -11.35 10.06
C ASN A 234 10.86 -11.07 9.01
N CYS A 235 11.23 -10.47 7.89
CA CYS A 235 10.32 -10.19 6.78
C CYS A 235 9.96 -11.47 6.02
N ALA A 236 10.90 -12.40 5.82
CA ALA A 236 10.65 -13.71 5.26
C ALA A 236 9.62 -14.47 6.12
N ARG A 237 9.81 -14.51 7.45
CA ARG A 237 8.82 -15.09 8.38
C ARG A 237 7.46 -14.41 8.28
N PHE A 238 7.43 -13.08 8.16
CA PHE A 238 6.18 -12.35 7.99
C PHE A 238 5.47 -12.74 6.69
N LEU A 239 6.18 -12.89 5.56
CA LEU A 239 5.60 -13.33 4.30
C LEU A 239 5.10 -14.78 4.35
N GLU A 240 5.78 -15.67 5.08
CA GLU A 240 5.43 -17.09 5.16
C GLU A 240 4.31 -17.39 6.16
N GLU A 241 4.31 -16.72 7.32
CA GLU A 241 3.44 -17.04 8.45
C GLU A 241 2.45 -15.93 8.82
N GLY A 242 2.77 -14.68 8.46
CA GLY A 242 2.03 -13.48 8.84
C GLY A 242 1.08 -12.96 7.78
N LEU A 243 1.17 -13.47 6.54
CA LEU A 243 0.40 -12.99 5.40
C LEU A 243 -0.15 -14.17 4.60
N ASP A 244 -1.46 -14.23 4.40
CA ASP A 244 -2.06 -15.14 3.43
C ASP A 244 -2.10 -14.44 2.06
N VAL A 245 -1.16 -14.77 1.19
CA VAL A 245 -1.02 -14.15 -0.13
C VAL A 245 -0.80 -15.19 -1.23
N ASP A 246 -1.32 -14.93 -2.43
CA ASP A 246 -1.08 -15.79 -3.60
C ASP A 246 0.16 -15.38 -4.41
N HIS A 247 0.30 -14.08 -4.68
CA HIS A 247 1.37 -13.52 -5.50
C HIS A 247 2.16 -12.46 -4.75
N ILE A 248 3.49 -12.55 -4.77
CA ILE A 248 4.40 -11.56 -4.18
C ILE A 248 5.28 -10.97 -5.27
N ALA A 249 5.05 -9.69 -5.56
CA ALA A 249 5.87 -8.88 -6.45
C ALA A 249 6.94 -8.13 -5.63
N LEU A 250 8.20 -8.36 -5.99
CA LEU A 250 9.35 -7.75 -5.33
C LEU A 250 9.81 -6.51 -6.11
N ALA A 251 9.87 -5.37 -5.46
CA ALA A 251 10.12 -4.07 -6.06
C ALA A 251 11.21 -3.30 -5.27
N HIS A 252 11.38 -2.01 -5.56
CA HIS A 252 12.36 -1.14 -4.89
C HIS A 252 13.82 -1.66 -4.92
N LEU A 253 14.25 -2.16 -6.09
CA LEU A 253 15.57 -2.74 -6.29
C LEU A 253 16.58 -1.67 -6.74
N PRO A 254 17.66 -1.41 -5.97
CA PRO A 254 18.74 -0.55 -6.42
C PRO A 254 19.43 -1.10 -7.68
N ILE A 255 19.78 -0.22 -8.62
CA ILE A 255 20.43 -0.56 -9.90
C ILE A 255 21.66 -1.44 -9.69
N ARG A 256 22.48 -1.12 -8.67
CA ARG A 256 23.70 -1.88 -8.33
C ARG A 256 23.46 -3.35 -7.97
N LEU A 257 22.21 -3.73 -7.66
CA LEU A 257 21.81 -5.09 -7.29
C LEU A 257 21.04 -5.82 -8.39
N GLU A 258 20.73 -5.18 -9.53
CA GLU A 258 20.01 -5.79 -10.66
C GLU A 258 20.70 -7.06 -11.19
N GLY A 259 22.03 -7.14 -11.11
CA GLY A 259 22.82 -8.30 -11.55
C GLY A 259 22.90 -9.46 -10.54
N ASP A 260 22.58 -9.24 -9.27
CA ASP A 260 22.79 -10.21 -8.18
C ASP A 260 21.46 -10.65 -7.52
N ALA A 261 20.51 -9.73 -7.37
CA ALA A 261 19.22 -10.01 -6.75
C ALA A 261 18.44 -11.16 -7.42
N PRO A 262 18.37 -11.30 -8.75
CA PRO A 262 17.66 -12.41 -9.39
C PRO A 262 18.13 -13.78 -8.88
N GLY A 263 19.45 -13.99 -8.80
CA GLY A 263 20.02 -15.25 -8.32
C GLY A 263 19.69 -15.54 -6.86
N LYS A 264 19.67 -14.50 -6.00
CA LYS A 264 19.27 -14.65 -4.59
C LYS A 264 17.79 -14.96 -4.43
N ILE A 265 16.93 -14.30 -5.21
CA ILE A 265 15.48 -14.54 -5.20
C ILE A 265 15.16 -15.96 -5.68
N ASP A 266 15.89 -16.49 -6.67
CA ASP A 266 15.68 -17.85 -7.15
C ASP A 266 15.95 -18.93 -6.08
N LEU A 267 16.83 -18.66 -5.11
CA LEU A 267 17.13 -19.59 -4.01
C LEU A 267 15.96 -19.75 -3.02
N VAL A 268 15.15 -18.70 -2.84
CA VAL A 268 14.05 -18.64 -1.86
C VAL A 268 12.67 -18.75 -2.51
N ARG A 269 12.57 -18.60 -3.83
CA ARG A 269 11.30 -18.60 -4.58
C ARG A 269 10.42 -19.82 -4.29
N ARG A 270 11.02 -20.99 -4.06
CA ARG A 270 10.32 -22.26 -3.79
C ARG A 270 9.52 -22.28 -2.50
N ASP A 271 9.79 -21.35 -1.59
CA ASP A 271 9.15 -21.27 -0.28
C ASP A 271 7.83 -20.48 -0.34
N TYR A 272 7.51 -19.87 -1.49
CA TYR A 272 6.31 -19.07 -1.73
C TYR A 272 5.46 -19.67 -2.85
N LYS A 273 4.13 -19.43 -2.80
CA LYS A 273 3.19 -19.87 -3.86
C LYS A 273 3.60 -19.30 -5.22
N ASP A 274 3.91 -18.00 -5.25
CA ASP A 274 4.43 -17.31 -6.42
C ASP A 274 5.17 -16.02 -6.02
N LEU A 275 6.49 -16.03 -6.21
CA LEU A 275 7.40 -14.91 -5.92
C LEU A 275 8.13 -14.49 -7.20
N PHE A 276 8.14 -13.19 -7.49
CA PHE A 276 8.80 -12.68 -8.69
C PHE A 276 9.33 -11.26 -8.50
N LEU A 277 10.50 -11.01 -9.08
CA LEU A 277 11.17 -9.71 -9.07
C LEU A 277 10.65 -8.83 -10.22
N LEU A 278 10.26 -7.60 -9.89
CA LEU A 278 9.91 -6.57 -10.85
C LEU A 278 11.20 -5.93 -11.36
N LEU A 279 11.44 -6.06 -12.66
CA LEU A 279 12.55 -5.42 -13.36
C LEU A 279 12.01 -4.46 -14.43
N PRO A 280 12.76 -3.42 -14.79
CA PRO A 280 12.38 -2.51 -15.87
C PRO A 280 12.10 -3.26 -17.18
N GLY A 281 11.06 -2.82 -17.90
CA GLY A 281 10.69 -3.37 -19.21
C GLY A 281 9.99 -4.73 -19.19
N MET A 282 9.70 -5.30 -18.01
CA MET A 282 8.89 -6.51 -17.93
C MET A 282 7.46 -6.28 -18.46
N PRO A 283 6.90 -7.25 -19.21
CA PRO A 283 5.54 -7.13 -19.72
C PRO A 283 4.51 -7.22 -18.59
N THR A 284 3.29 -6.77 -18.87
CA THR A 284 2.13 -6.99 -18.00
C THR A 284 1.96 -8.48 -17.69
N ARG A 285 1.83 -8.80 -16.40
CA ARG A 285 1.62 -10.16 -15.90
C ARG A 285 0.16 -10.34 -15.50
N ALA A 286 -0.53 -11.30 -16.10
CA ALA A 286 -1.83 -11.75 -15.60
C ALA A 286 -1.63 -12.61 -14.34
N LEU A 287 -2.43 -12.37 -13.31
CA LEU A 287 -2.37 -13.05 -12.02
C LEU A 287 -3.61 -13.91 -11.87
N SER A 288 -3.40 -15.22 -11.72
CA SER A 288 -4.47 -16.19 -11.49
C SER A 288 -5.17 -15.92 -10.16
N ALA A 289 -6.46 -16.26 -10.05
CA ALA A 289 -7.02 -16.44 -8.71
C ALA A 289 -6.39 -17.69 -8.08
N GLY A 290 -5.90 -17.58 -6.84
CA GLY A 290 -5.72 -18.77 -6.02
C GLY A 290 -7.04 -19.52 -5.87
N PRO A 291 -6.99 -20.80 -5.45
CA PRO A 291 -8.21 -21.56 -5.17
C PRO A 291 -9.08 -20.75 -4.20
N ALA A 292 -10.37 -20.61 -4.53
CA ALA A 292 -11.33 -20.06 -3.60
C ALA A 292 -11.39 -21.02 -2.42
N ASP A 293 -10.83 -20.62 -1.28
CA ASP A 293 -10.92 -21.43 -0.07
C ASP A 293 -12.40 -21.57 0.29
N GLY A 294 -12.97 -22.73 -0.02
CA GLY A 294 -14.19 -23.17 0.59
C GLY A 294 -13.96 -23.18 2.10
N CYS A 295 -14.89 -22.59 2.84
CA CYS A 295 -14.99 -22.74 4.29
C CYS A 295 -14.76 -24.21 4.65
N GLY A 296 -13.56 -24.53 5.12
CA GLY A 296 -13.10 -25.89 5.36
C GLY A 296 -12.29 -25.87 6.64
N ASP A 297 -12.93 -26.34 7.71
CA ASP A 297 -12.36 -26.61 9.01
C ASP A 297 -10.93 -27.18 8.90
N ARG A 298 -9.91 -26.35 9.12
CA ARG A 298 -8.61 -26.86 9.54
C ARG A 298 -8.68 -27.16 11.02
N ALA A 299 -9.30 -28.29 11.36
CA ALA A 299 -9.08 -28.94 12.63
C ALA A 299 -7.58 -29.29 12.73
N ARG A 300 -6.82 -28.49 13.48
CA ARG A 300 -5.43 -28.79 13.81
C ARG A 300 -5.43 -29.97 14.78
N SER A 301 -5.04 -31.15 14.30
CA SER A 301 -4.65 -32.26 15.16
C SER A 301 -3.32 -31.91 15.82
N ALA A 302 -3.34 -31.63 17.13
CA ALA A 302 -2.13 -31.55 17.94
C ALA A 302 -1.55 -32.96 18.15
N PRO A 303 -0.22 -33.16 18.09
CA PRO A 303 0.38 -34.43 18.47
C PRO A 303 0.39 -34.56 20.00
N ARG A 304 0.16 -35.79 20.47
CA ARG A 304 0.36 -36.21 21.86
C ARG A 304 1.84 -36.42 22.15
#